data_AF-A0A4Q7V1U8-F1
#
_entry.id   AF-A0A4Q7V1U8-F1
#
_cell.length_a   1.000
_cell.length_b   1.000
_cell.length_c   1.000
_cell.angle_alpha   90.00
_cell.angle_beta   90.00
_cell.angle_gamma   90.00
#
_symmetry.space_group_name_H-M   'P 1'
#
loop_
_entity.id
_entity.type
_entity.pdbx_description
1 polymer ?
#
loop_
_entity_poly.entity_id
_entity_poly.type
_entity_poly.pdbx_seq_one_letter_code
_entity_poly.pdbx_strand_id
1 'polypeptide(L)'
;MAEIVNPHLRGAVDHLMTQVTPENVLGVRKVLLQEVRRLRDTIDRYENPSDFAGEPEAPGRMGTPASGFRIGRCSDDPVSGPAQISFQRKIDAVVGDCKRYVADLNTAAEGLKDVARRYSLTEEQIEQSFESVKLRW
;
A
#
# COMPACT_ATOMS: atom_id res chain seq x y z
N MET A 1 -30.78 -10.87 -18.63
CA MET A 1 -30.17 -9.53 -18.69
C MET A 1 -31.30 -8.52 -18.85
N ALA A 2 -31.37 -7.50 -17.99
CA ALA A 2 -32.40 -6.47 -18.10
C ALA A 2 -32.08 -5.56 -19.30
N GLU A 3 -33.01 -5.43 -20.25
CA GLU A 3 -32.84 -4.58 -21.42
C GLU A 3 -33.15 -3.13 -21.05
N ILE A 4 -32.18 -2.23 -21.23
CA ILE A 4 -32.38 -0.80 -20.95
C ILE A 4 -33.17 -0.20 -22.11
N VAL A 5 -34.46 0.07 -21.86
CA VAL A 5 -35.41 0.61 -22.85
C VAL A 5 -35.21 2.12 -23.09
N ASN A 6 -34.56 2.83 -22.16
CA ASN A 6 -34.37 4.28 -22.25
C ASN A 6 -33.07 4.64 -23.00
N PRO A 7 -33.16 5.34 -24.16
CA PRO A 7 -32.00 5.63 -25.01
C PRO A 7 -31.00 6.60 -24.37
N HIS A 8 -31.44 7.51 -23.51
CA HIS A 8 -30.53 8.43 -22.79
C HIS A 8 -29.73 7.71 -21.71
N LEU A 9 -30.35 6.73 -21.04
CA LEU A 9 -29.64 5.86 -20.11
C LEU A 9 -28.69 4.92 -20.85
N ARG A 10 -29.04 4.47 -22.05
CA ARG A 10 -28.16 3.65 -22.90
C ARG A 10 -26.86 4.37 -23.23
N GLY A 11 -26.93 5.63 -23.71
CA GLY A 11 -25.75 6.43 -24.02
C GLY A 11 -24.86 6.73 -22.79
N ALA A 12 -25.47 7.00 -21.64
CA ALA A 12 -24.73 7.19 -20.39
C ALA A 12 -24.06 5.89 -19.91
N VAL A 13 -24.76 4.75 -20.04
CA VAL A 13 -24.23 3.42 -19.70
C VAL A 13 -23.11 3.02 -20.66
N ASP A 14 -23.23 3.28 -21.97
CA ASP A 14 -22.18 3.00 -22.96
C ASP A 14 -20.94 3.87 -22.69
N HIS A 15 -21.11 5.13 -22.27
CA HIS A 15 -20.01 5.99 -21.84
C HIS A 15 -19.33 5.50 -20.54
N LEU A 16 -20.11 4.95 -19.61
CA LEU A 16 -19.59 4.35 -18.38
C LEU A 16 -18.86 3.02 -18.67
N MET A 17 -19.42 2.19 -19.57
CA MET A 17 -18.83 0.92 -20.00
C MET A 17 -17.55 1.12 -20.83
N THR A 18 -17.41 2.24 -21.53
CA THR A 18 -16.15 2.60 -22.20
C THR A 18 -15.07 3.06 -21.23
N GLN A 19 -15.43 3.51 -20.03
CA GLN A 19 -14.47 3.82 -18.96
C GLN A 19 -14.15 2.58 -18.10
N VAL A 20 -15.13 1.72 -17.86
CA VAL A 20 -14.98 0.47 -17.10
C VAL A 20 -14.82 -0.70 -18.08
N THR A 21 -13.64 -0.78 -18.71
CA THR A 21 -13.24 -1.93 -19.53
C THR A 21 -12.48 -2.96 -18.71
N PRO A 22 -12.42 -4.24 -19.14
CA PRO A 22 -11.61 -5.26 -18.47
C PRO A 22 -10.14 -4.81 -18.32
N GLU A 23 -9.58 -4.17 -19.35
CA GLU A 23 -8.21 -3.67 -19.35
C GLU A 23 -7.99 -2.57 -18.30
N ASN A 24 -8.95 -1.64 -18.18
CA ASN A 24 -8.88 -0.57 -17.19
C ASN A 24 -8.99 -1.12 -15.76
N VAL A 25 -9.89 -2.07 -15.53
CA VAL A 25 -10.07 -2.74 -14.22
C VAL A 25 -8.79 -3.47 -13.80
N LEU A 26 -8.17 -4.21 -14.71
CA LEU A 26 -6.89 -4.89 -14.45
C LEU A 26 -5.75 -3.89 -14.24
N GLY A 27 -5.71 -2.81 -15.02
CA GLY A 27 -4.72 -1.74 -14.89
C GLY A 27 -4.78 -1.06 -13.53
N VAL A 28 -5.98 -0.70 -13.05
CA VAL A 28 -6.16 -0.10 -11.72
C VAL A 28 -5.81 -1.10 -10.62
N ARG A 29 -6.30 -2.35 -10.70
CA ARG A 29 -5.98 -3.40 -9.71
C ARG A 29 -4.47 -3.59 -9.55
N LYS A 30 -3.74 -3.58 -10.66
CA LYS A 30 -2.27 -3.66 -10.70
C LYS A 30 -1.60 -2.51 -9.96
N VAL A 31 -2.00 -1.27 -10.22
CA VAL A 31 -1.43 -0.09 -9.54
C VAL A 31 -1.66 -0.17 -8.02
N LEU A 32 -2.87 -0.57 -7.60
CA LEU A 32 -3.18 -0.73 -6.17
C LEU A 32 -2.28 -1.77 -5.50
N LEU A 33 -2.07 -2.92 -6.15
CA LEU A 33 -1.21 -3.98 -5.62
C LEU A 33 0.28 -3.59 -5.60
N GLN A 34 0.73 -2.80 -6.57
CA GLN A 34 2.09 -2.25 -6.55
C GLN A 34 2.29 -1.30 -5.36
N GLU A 35 1.32 -0.44 -5.10
CA GLU A 35 1.38 0.47 -3.95
C GLU A 35 1.31 -0.28 -2.62
N VAL A 36 0.47 -1.33 -2.53
CA VAL A 36 0.45 -2.26 -1.39
C VAL A 36 1.83 -2.86 -1.12
N ARG A 37 2.52 -3.36 -2.15
CA ARG A 37 3.87 -3.93 -2.00
C ARG A 37 4.85 -2.89 -1.48
N ARG A 38 4.90 -1.72 -2.11
CA ARG A 38 5.78 -0.62 -1.70
C ARG A 38 5.56 -0.18 -0.25
N LEU A 39 4.30 -0.06 0.17
CA LEU A 39 3.96 0.33 1.53
C LEU A 39 4.28 -0.78 2.53
N ARG A 40 4.04 -2.05 2.18
CA ARG A 40 4.45 -3.20 3.01
C ARG A 40 5.96 -3.25 3.20
N ASP A 41 6.75 -3.13 2.13
CA ASP A 41 8.22 -3.11 2.24
C ASP A 41 8.72 -1.98 3.16
N THR A 42 7.97 -0.88 3.25
CA THR A 42 8.28 0.24 4.16
C THR A 42 7.87 -0.05 5.60
N ILE A 43 6.69 -0.66 5.81
CA ILE A 43 6.21 -1.09 7.12
C ILE A 43 7.08 -2.23 7.67
N ASP A 44 7.48 -3.20 6.86
CA ASP A 44 8.29 -4.34 7.29
C ASP A 44 9.67 -3.87 7.76
N ARG A 45 10.26 -2.86 7.09
CA ARG A 45 11.48 -2.16 7.55
C ARG A 45 11.30 -1.44 8.89
N TYR A 46 10.10 -1.00 9.19
CA TYR A 46 9.77 -0.41 10.49
C TYR A 46 9.65 -1.47 11.60
N GLU A 47 9.00 -2.59 11.30
CA GLU A 47 8.72 -3.64 12.28
C GLU A 47 9.93 -4.51 12.58
N ASN A 48 10.77 -4.77 11.58
CA ASN A 48 11.93 -5.65 11.66
C ASN A 48 13.24 -4.87 11.42
N PRO A 49 13.65 -3.98 12.36
CA PRO A 49 14.86 -3.18 12.22
C PRO A 49 16.16 -3.99 12.30
N SER A 50 16.09 -5.26 12.71
CA SER A 50 17.23 -6.18 12.83
C SER A 50 17.85 -6.58 11.49
N ASP A 51 17.09 -6.54 10.39
CA ASP A 51 17.56 -6.97 9.06
C ASP A 51 18.52 -5.95 8.42
N PHE A 52 18.65 -4.76 9.02
CA PHE A 52 19.51 -3.67 8.56
C PHE A 52 20.41 -3.10 9.66
N ALA A 53 20.56 -3.83 10.77
CA ALA A 53 21.53 -3.48 11.81
C ALA A 53 22.95 -3.70 11.26
N GLY A 54 23.62 -2.62 10.83
CA GLY A 54 25.08 -2.57 10.84
C GLY A 54 25.62 -2.79 12.27
N GLU A 55 26.92 -3.04 12.40
CA GLU A 55 27.58 -3.34 13.68
C GLU A 55 27.08 -2.45 14.84
N PRO A 56 26.97 -3.00 16.07
CA PRO A 56 26.50 -2.25 17.22
C PRO A 56 27.55 -1.21 17.61
N GLU A 57 27.51 -0.04 16.97
CA GLU A 57 28.28 1.10 17.44
C GLU A 57 27.74 1.50 18.83
N ALA A 58 28.66 1.43 19.80
CA ALA A 58 28.69 1.92 21.18
C ALA A 58 27.44 2.66 21.72
N PRO A 59 27.14 2.55 23.05
CA PRO A 59 25.98 3.19 23.69
C PRO A 59 25.83 4.65 23.24
N GLY A 60 24.71 4.90 22.55
CA GLY A 60 24.52 6.04 21.65
C GLY A 60 24.94 7.38 22.24
N ARG A 61 25.84 8.07 21.53
CA ARG A 61 26.01 9.51 21.65
C ARG A 61 24.87 10.21 20.89
N MET A 62 24.47 11.38 21.39
CA MET A 62 23.48 12.27 20.77
C MET A 62 23.51 12.22 19.23
N GLY A 63 22.39 11.86 18.60
CA GLY A 63 22.28 11.81 17.14
C GLY A 63 22.69 10.50 16.48
N THR A 64 23.01 9.43 17.23
CA THR A 64 23.10 8.10 16.63
C THR A 64 21.68 7.59 16.31
N PRO A 65 21.37 7.28 15.04
CA PRO A 65 20.08 6.72 14.69
C PRO A 65 19.93 5.36 15.37
N ALA A 66 18.76 5.08 15.97
CA ALA A 66 18.41 3.68 16.15
C ALA A 66 18.28 3.07 14.75
N SER A 67 18.70 1.82 14.57
CA SER A 67 18.56 1.15 13.27
C SER A 67 17.12 1.29 12.75
N GLY A 68 16.96 1.85 11.54
CA GLY A 68 15.68 2.05 10.89
C GLY A 68 14.91 3.31 11.35
N PHE A 69 13.62 3.15 11.65
CA PHE A 69 12.65 4.23 11.87
C PHE A 69 12.34 4.51 13.36
N ARG A 70 13.05 3.87 14.29
CA ARG A 70 12.84 4.09 15.73
C ARG A 70 13.66 5.28 16.22
N ILE A 71 13.16 5.95 17.25
CA ILE A 71 13.92 7.02 17.89
C ILE A 71 14.81 6.42 18.96
N GLY A 72 16.12 6.55 18.76
CA GLY A 72 17.15 6.16 19.71
C GLY A 72 17.08 6.97 21.01
N ARG A 73 17.98 6.65 21.95
CA ARG A 73 18.04 7.36 23.23
C ARG A 73 18.30 8.86 22.99
N CYS A 74 17.40 9.70 23.46
CA CYS A 74 17.60 11.15 23.48
C CYS A 74 18.47 11.58 24.68
N SER A 75 18.93 12.83 24.68
CA SER A 75 19.79 13.41 25.73
C SER A 75 19.12 13.39 27.11
N ASP A 76 19.92 13.52 28.18
CA ASP A 76 19.42 13.54 29.57
C ASP A 76 18.85 14.91 30.00
N ASP A 77 18.56 15.80 29.05
CA ASP A 77 17.88 17.07 29.32
C ASP A 77 16.37 16.84 29.60
N PRO A 78 15.70 17.75 30.33
CA PRO A 78 14.34 17.53 30.81
C PRO A 78 13.28 17.43 29.70
N VAL A 79 13.61 17.77 28.45
CA VAL A 79 12.67 17.76 27.32
C VAL A 79 12.90 16.56 26.41
N SER A 80 14.16 16.13 26.24
CA SER A 80 14.55 15.05 25.33
C SER A 80 13.84 13.72 25.56
N GLY A 81 13.75 13.23 26.80
CA GLY A 81 13.04 11.98 27.12
C GLY A 81 11.54 12.02 26.78
N PRO A 82 10.80 13.03 27.27
CA PRO A 82 9.39 13.24 26.89
C PRO A 82 9.18 13.43 25.38
N ALA A 83 10.12 14.10 24.69
CA ALA A 83 10.08 14.28 23.24
C ALA A 83 10.24 12.95 22.49
N GLN A 84 11.19 12.10 22.91
CA GLN A 84 11.38 10.75 22.36
C GLN A 84 10.06 9.96 22.37
N ILE A 85 9.38 9.91 23.52
CA ILE A 85 8.11 9.19 23.69
C ILE A 85 7.03 9.78 22.78
N SER A 86 6.95 11.10 22.70
CA SER A 86 5.92 11.80 21.91
C SER A 86 6.08 11.55 20.42
N PHE A 87 7.31 11.63 19.92
CA PHE A 87 7.59 11.34 18.53
C PHE A 87 7.42 9.84 18.20
N GLN A 88 7.86 8.94 19.08
CA GLN A 88 7.67 7.50 18.89
C GLN A 88 6.17 7.15 18.78
N ARG A 89 5.34 7.67 19.68
CA ARG A 89 3.87 7.53 19.59
C ARG A 89 3.30 8.05 18.27
N LYS A 90 3.82 9.16 17.76
CA LYS A 90 3.36 9.73 16.49
C LYS A 90 3.78 8.86 15.30
N ILE A 91 5.00 8.34 15.31
CA ILE A 91 5.50 7.40 14.31
C ILE A 91 4.63 6.13 14.32
N ASP A 92 4.39 5.54 15.49
CA ASP A 92 3.53 4.36 15.64
C ASP A 92 2.11 4.60 15.10
N ALA A 93 1.53 5.76 15.37
CA ALA A 93 0.22 6.14 14.82
C ALA A 93 0.23 6.22 13.29
N VAL A 94 1.25 6.86 12.70
CA VAL A 94 1.38 6.97 11.23
C VAL A 94 1.57 5.59 10.60
N VAL A 95 2.38 4.72 11.19
CA VAL A 95 2.54 3.34 10.72
C VAL A 95 1.21 2.58 10.81
N GLY A 96 0.45 2.77 11.88
CA GLY A 96 -0.91 2.24 12.01
C GLY A 96 -1.85 2.70 10.89
N ASP A 97 -1.79 3.97 10.51
CA ASP A 97 -2.57 4.53 9.41
C ASP A 97 -2.17 3.91 8.07
N CYS A 98 -0.87 3.76 7.81
CA CYS A 98 -0.36 3.10 6.61
C CYS A 98 -0.83 1.64 6.50
N LYS A 99 -0.87 0.89 7.62
CA LYS A 99 -1.39 -0.49 7.64
C LYS A 99 -2.87 -0.55 7.28
N ARG A 100 -3.68 0.37 7.81
CA ARG A 100 -5.11 0.47 7.45
C ARG A 100 -5.27 0.78 5.97
N TYR A 101 -4.49 1.73 5.45
CA TYR A 101 -4.52 2.06 4.03
C TYR A 101 -4.12 0.87 3.14
N VAL A 102 -3.09 0.09 3.53
CA VAL A 102 -2.74 -1.17 2.84
C VAL A 102 -3.91 -2.16 2.85
N ALA A 103 -4.65 -2.27 3.95
CA ALA A 103 -5.83 -3.14 4.01
C ALA A 103 -6.91 -2.67 3.03
N ASP A 104 -7.22 -1.37 3.01
CA ASP A 104 -8.21 -0.77 2.11
C ASP A 104 -7.83 -0.98 0.62
N LEU A 105 -6.55 -0.79 0.28
CA LEU A 105 -6.06 -1.03 -1.08
C LEU A 105 -6.20 -2.50 -1.50
N ASN A 106 -5.95 -3.45 -0.59
CA ASN A 106 -6.16 -4.88 -0.86
C ASN A 106 -7.64 -5.20 -1.06
N THR A 107 -8.53 -4.67 -0.22
CA THR A 107 -9.98 -4.84 -0.37
C THR A 107 -10.46 -4.28 -1.72
N ALA A 108 -9.98 -3.10 -2.12
CA ALA A 108 -10.29 -2.52 -3.42
C ALA A 108 -9.77 -3.38 -4.59
N ALA A 109 -8.54 -3.89 -4.48
CA ALA A 109 -7.96 -4.78 -5.48
C ALA A 109 -8.75 -6.10 -5.64
N GLU A 110 -9.24 -6.68 -4.55
CA GLU A 110 -10.10 -7.87 -4.62
C GLU A 110 -11.48 -7.56 -5.20
N GLY A 111 -12.07 -6.40 -4.89
CA GLY A 111 -13.29 -5.95 -5.54
C GLY A 111 -13.14 -5.81 -7.07
N LEU A 112 -12.00 -5.29 -7.54
CA LEU A 112 -11.69 -5.23 -8.98
C LEU A 112 -11.47 -6.61 -9.60
N LYS A 113 -10.95 -7.58 -8.82
CA LYS A 113 -10.85 -8.98 -9.26
C LYS A 113 -12.23 -9.57 -9.53
N ASP A 114 -13.19 -9.34 -8.62
CA ASP A 114 -14.57 -9.80 -8.79
C ASP A 114 -15.27 -9.15 -9.98
N VAL A 115 -14.96 -7.87 -10.25
CA VAL A 115 -15.43 -7.19 -11.46
C VAL A 115 -14.81 -7.82 -12.71
N ALA A 116 -13.51 -8.12 -12.73
CA ALA A 116 -12.86 -8.79 -13.85
C ALA A 116 -13.48 -10.16 -14.17
N ARG A 117 -13.85 -10.94 -13.14
CA ARG A 117 -14.57 -12.22 -13.31
C ARG A 117 -15.93 -12.06 -13.98
N ARG A 118 -16.64 -10.94 -13.74
CA ARG A 118 -17.92 -10.64 -14.41
C ARG A 118 -17.76 -10.36 -15.92
N TYR A 119 -16.55 -10.01 -16.36
CA TYR A 119 -16.19 -9.92 -17.77
C TYR A 119 -15.76 -11.26 -18.37
N SER A 120 -15.96 -12.37 -17.66
CA SER A 120 -15.59 -13.73 -18.10
C SER A 120 -14.08 -13.93 -18.35
N LEU A 121 -13.23 -13.10 -17.73
CA LEU A 121 -11.80 -13.32 -17.73
C LEU A 121 -11.47 -14.53 -16.85
N THR A 122 -10.59 -15.41 -17.34
CA THR A 122 -10.13 -16.56 -16.57
C THR A 122 -9.13 -16.11 -15.50
N GLU A 123 -8.98 -16.93 -14.46
CA GLU A 123 -8.05 -16.63 -13.39
C GLU A 123 -6.59 -16.57 -13.88
N GLU A 124 -6.25 -17.34 -14.92
CA GLU A 124 -4.96 -17.28 -15.60
C GLU A 124 -4.77 -15.99 -16.40
N GLN A 125 -5.81 -15.46 -17.06
CA GLN A 125 -5.74 -14.17 -17.75
C GLN A 125 -5.59 -13.01 -16.77
N ILE A 126 -6.27 -13.11 -15.61
CA ILE A 126 -6.10 -12.19 -14.50
C ILE A 126 -4.65 -12.29 -14.02
N GLU A 127 -4.14 -13.47 -13.69
CA GLU A 127 -2.78 -13.67 -13.17
C GLU A 127 -1.68 -13.22 -14.18
N GLN A 128 -1.82 -13.55 -15.47
CA GLN A 128 -0.88 -13.14 -16.53
C GLN A 128 -0.83 -11.62 -16.73
N SER A 129 -1.94 -10.91 -16.48
CA SER A 129 -1.93 -9.45 -16.50
C SER A 129 -0.97 -8.84 -15.45
N PHE A 130 -0.59 -9.62 -14.41
CA PHE A 130 0.38 -9.25 -13.38
C PHE A 130 1.82 -9.68 -13.69
N GLU A 131 2.06 -10.76 -14.43
CA GLU A 131 3.42 -11.20 -14.78
C GLU A 131 4.11 -10.23 -15.75
N SER A 132 3.34 -9.59 -16.64
CA SER A 132 3.83 -8.56 -17.57
C SER A 132 4.38 -7.29 -16.88
N VAL A 133 4.25 -7.22 -15.55
CA VAL A 133 4.68 -6.11 -14.68
C VAL A 133 6.00 -6.43 -13.97
N LYS A 134 6.88 -7.19 -14.61
CA LYS A 134 8.32 -7.12 -14.30
C LYS A 134 8.87 -5.79 -14.80
N LEU A 135 8.46 -4.68 -14.19
CA LEU A 135 9.10 -3.39 -14.42
C LEU A 135 10.23 -3.23 -13.42
N ARG A 136 11.44 -3.33 -13.98
CA ARG A 136 12.71 -2.91 -13.40
C ARG A 136 12.56 -1.53 -12.76
N TRP A 137 12.91 -1.44 -11.48
CA TRP A 137 13.43 -0.24 -10.83
C TRP A 137 14.53 -0.68 -9.88
#